data_AF-A0A4Y2BM54-F1
#
_entry.id   AF-A0A4Y2BM54-F1
#
_cell.length_a   1.000
_cell.length_b   1.000
_cell.length_c   1.000
_cell.angle_alpha   90.00
_cell.angle_beta   90.00
_cell.angle_gamma   90.00
#
_symmetry.space_group_name_H-M   'P 1'
#
loop_
_entity.id
_entity.type
_entity.pdbx_description
1 polymer ?
#
loop_
_entity_poly.entity_id
_entity_poly.type
_entity_poly.pdbx_seq_one_letter_code
_entity_poly.pdbx_strand_id
1 'polypeptide(L)'
;MIERLRKLKVCTDKALIVIGSDTKFSDLEWSKIKDLIDSLQPCKLAVEALCRRDSTLLTAETTLKFILEKLLTQDTVLSAELSETLCVRIKELRSIVTGILIYLQNPKKYDDDTRRADDTFTMLK
;
A
#
# COMPACT_ATOMS: atom_id res chain seq x y z
N MET A 1 -2.29 -4.55 15.32
CA MET A 1 -3.48 -4.72 16.19
C MET A 1 -4.57 -5.50 15.48
N ILE A 2 -5.02 -5.07 14.30
CA ILE A 2 -6.11 -5.67 13.53
C ILE A 2 -5.81 -7.12 13.09
N GLU A 3 -4.58 -7.42 12.67
CA GLU A 3 -4.15 -8.81 12.39
C GLU A 3 -4.35 -9.76 13.58
N ARG A 4 -4.08 -9.27 14.80
CA ARG A 4 -4.26 -10.08 16.03
C ARG A 4 -5.74 -10.29 16.32
N LEU A 5 -6.57 -9.27 16.11
CA LEU A 5 -8.02 -9.38 16.23
C LEU A 5 -8.58 -10.47 15.30
N ARG A 6 -8.16 -10.47 14.02
CA ARG A 6 -8.57 -11.49 13.05
C ARG A 6 -8.12 -12.90 13.46
N LYS A 7 -6.90 -13.06 13.99
CA LYS A 7 -6.42 -14.35 14.54
C LYS A 7 -7.25 -14.84 15.73
N LEU A 8 -7.81 -13.91 16.51
CA LEU A 8 -8.63 -14.22 17.67
C LEU A 8 -10.11 -14.39 17.35
N LYS A 9 -10.55 -14.32 16.07
CA LYS A 9 -11.96 -14.45 15.64
C LYS A 9 -12.71 -15.53 16.43
N VAL A 10 -12.20 -16.78 16.40
CA VAL A 10 -12.84 -17.93 17.05
C VAL A 10 -12.93 -17.77 18.57
N CYS A 11 -11.90 -17.20 19.20
CA CYS A 11 -11.89 -16.96 20.64
C CYS A 11 -12.89 -15.86 21.02
N THR A 12 -12.96 -14.79 20.23
CA THR A 12 -13.91 -13.69 20.40
C THR A 12 -15.35 -14.19 20.25
N ASP A 13 -15.63 -14.96 19.19
CA ASP A 13 -16.96 -15.51 18.94
C ASP A 13 -17.42 -16.43 20.10
N LYS A 14 -16.52 -17.29 20.60
CA LYS A 14 -16.79 -18.14 21.77
C LYS A 14 -17.01 -17.34 23.05
N ALA A 15 -16.19 -16.32 23.29
CA ALA A 15 -16.31 -15.47 24.48
C ALA A 15 -17.64 -14.70 24.49
N LEU A 16 -18.08 -14.19 23.34
CA LEU A 16 -19.37 -13.51 23.19
C LEU A 16 -20.54 -14.44 23.46
N ILE A 17 -20.47 -15.71 23.02
CA ILE A 17 -21.46 -16.73 23.35
C ILE A 17 -21.51 -16.99 24.86
N VAL A 18 -20.35 -17.14 25.52
CA VAL A 18 -20.27 -17.42 26.97
C VAL A 18 -20.88 -16.30 27.81
N ILE A 19 -20.71 -15.04 27.40
CA ILE A 19 -21.27 -13.87 28.10
C ILE A 19 -22.76 -13.65 27.75
N GLY A 20 -23.31 -14.42 26.80
CA GLY A 20 -24.69 -14.25 26.34
C GLY A 20 -24.90 -12.97 25.54
N SER A 21 -23.85 -12.49 24.87
CA SER A 21 -23.92 -11.28 24.06
C SER A 21 -24.50 -11.57 22.68
N ASP A 22 -25.46 -10.76 22.26
CA ASP A 22 -26.05 -10.82 20.92
C ASP A 22 -25.18 -10.15 19.84
N THR A 23 -24.14 -9.40 20.23
CA THR A 23 -23.22 -8.80 19.26
C THR A 23 -22.36 -9.89 18.64
N LYS A 24 -22.42 -10.01 17.31
CA LYS A 24 -21.58 -10.90 16.52
C LYS A 24 -21.13 -10.17 15.27
N PHE A 25 -19.84 -10.30 14.95
CA PHE A 25 -19.35 -9.87 13.66
C PHE A 25 -19.86 -10.82 12.59
N SER A 26 -20.55 -10.26 11.61
CA SER A 26 -20.94 -10.94 10.39
C SER A 26 -19.73 -11.34 9.56
N ASP A 27 -19.90 -12.31 8.66
CA ASP A 27 -18.84 -12.69 7.72
C ASP A 27 -18.46 -11.53 6.79
N LEU A 28 -19.40 -10.62 6.49
CA LEU A 28 -19.12 -9.39 5.75
C LEU A 28 -18.15 -8.48 6.51
N GLU A 29 -18.36 -8.26 7.80
CA GLU A 29 -17.45 -7.45 8.62
C GLU A 29 -16.07 -8.09 8.74
N TRP A 30 -16.01 -9.42 8.89
CA TRP A 30 -14.74 -10.14 8.85
C TRP A 30 -14.03 -10.06 7.50
N SER A 31 -14.77 -10.04 6.40
CA SER A 31 -14.23 -9.78 5.07
C SER A 31 -13.63 -8.38 4.98
N LYS A 32 -14.35 -7.35 5.43
CA LYS A 32 -13.81 -5.98 5.45
C LYS A 32 -12.54 -5.84 6.29
N ILE A 33 -12.47 -6.54 7.44
CA ILE A 33 -11.25 -6.60 8.27
C ILE A 33 -10.10 -7.26 7.52
N LYS A 34 -10.39 -8.32 6.74
CA LYS A 34 -9.39 -8.96 5.88
C LYS A 34 -8.90 -7.99 4.82
N ASP A 35 -9.79 -7.35 4.08
CA ASP A 35 -9.44 -6.40 3.02
C ASP A 35 -8.56 -5.28 3.57
N LEU A 36 -8.91 -4.73 4.74
CA LEU A 36 -8.11 -3.74 5.44
C LEU A 36 -6.69 -4.23 5.79
N ILE A 37 -6.56 -5.46 6.31
CA ILE A 37 -5.24 -6.03 6.61
C ILE A 37 -4.43 -6.19 5.32
N ASP A 38 -5.05 -6.77 4.30
CA ASP A 38 -4.38 -7.09 3.05
C ASP A 38 -3.93 -5.79 2.35
N SER A 39 -4.75 -4.72 2.34
CA SER A 39 -4.38 -3.40 1.78
C SER A 39 -3.32 -2.65 2.58
N LEU A 40 -3.23 -2.84 3.91
CA LEU A 40 -2.20 -2.18 4.72
C LEU A 40 -0.87 -2.94 4.74
N GLN A 41 -0.85 -4.21 4.34
CA GLN A 41 0.36 -5.04 4.37
C GLN A 41 1.49 -4.48 3.48
N PRO A 42 1.26 -4.01 2.24
CA PRO A 42 2.29 -3.35 1.43
C PRO A 42 2.85 -2.09 2.11
N CYS A 43 1.99 -1.31 2.78
CA CYS A 43 2.40 -0.10 3.50
C CYS A 43 3.31 -0.42 4.68
N LYS A 44 3.02 -1.50 5.42
CA LYS A 44 3.90 -1.98 6.50
C LYS A 44 5.29 -2.34 5.98
N LEU A 45 5.37 -3.16 4.93
CA LEU A 45 6.64 -3.55 4.31
C LEU A 45 7.40 -2.34 3.76
N ALA A 46 6.68 -1.38 3.20
CA ALA A 46 7.25 -0.13 2.73
C ALA A 46 7.89 0.70 3.85
N VAL A 47 7.19 0.86 4.98
CA VAL A 47 7.75 1.56 6.14
C VAL A 47 8.99 0.83 6.65
N GLU A 48 8.95 -0.50 6.74
CA GLU A 48 10.13 -1.30 7.13
C GLU A 48 11.31 -1.09 6.19
N ALA A 49 11.09 -1.07 4.88
CA ALA A 49 12.13 -0.80 3.88
C ALA A 49 12.68 0.63 3.96
N LEU A 50 11.80 1.62 4.14
CA LEU A 50 12.15 3.04 4.19
C LEU A 50 12.86 3.44 5.47
N CYS A 51 12.55 2.80 6.59
CA CYS A 51 13.18 3.06 7.89
C CYS A 51 14.57 2.42 8.04
N ARG A 52 15.05 1.66 7.04
CA ARG A 52 16.43 1.15 7.07
C ARG A 52 17.43 2.29 6.89
N ARG A 53 18.59 2.19 7.54
CA ARG A 53 19.65 3.20 7.45
C ARG A 53 20.23 3.36 6.05
N ASP A 54 20.18 2.32 5.23
CA ASP A 54 20.65 2.29 3.85
C ASP A 54 19.58 2.70 2.83
N SER A 55 18.42 3.16 3.29
CA SER A 55 17.35 3.63 2.42
C SER A 55 17.78 4.90 1.66
N THR A 56 17.60 4.87 0.34
CA THR A 56 17.89 5.98 -0.56
C THR A 56 16.62 6.50 -1.22
N LEU A 57 16.68 7.64 -1.90
CA LEU A 57 15.55 8.13 -2.70
C LEU A 57 15.08 7.11 -3.76
N LEU A 58 16.00 6.31 -4.31
CA LEU A 58 15.69 5.25 -5.28
C LEU A 58 14.98 4.06 -4.63
N THR A 59 15.36 3.73 -3.39
CA THR A 59 14.65 2.75 -2.56
C THR A 59 13.22 3.24 -2.30
N ALA A 60 13.04 4.53 -1.98
CA ALA A 60 11.72 5.11 -1.77
C ALA A 60 10.85 5.05 -3.03
N GLU A 61 11.39 5.45 -4.17
CA GLU A 61 10.68 5.39 -5.46
C GLU A 61 10.21 3.97 -5.78
N THR A 62 11.11 2.99 -5.65
CA THR A 62 10.79 1.58 -5.93
C THR A 62 9.78 1.02 -4.92
N THR A 63 9.87 1.45 -3.67
CA THR A 63 8.95 1.04 -2.61
C THR A 63 7.54 1.60 -2.86
N LEU A 64 7.42 2.85 -3.29
CA LEU A 64 6.12 3.44 -3.65
C LEU A 64 5.50 2.73 -4.86
N LYS A 65 6.29 2.41 -5.90
CA LYS A 65 5.84 1.57 -7.02
C LYS A 65 5.32 0.21 -6.54
N PHE A 66 6.06 -0.44 -5.64
CA PHE A 66 5.65 -1.71 -5.05
C PHE A 66 4.31 -1.63 -4.32
N ILE A 67 4.07 -0.58 -3.52
CA ILE A 67 2.79 -0.39 -2.84
C ILE A 67 1.65 -0.30 -3.86
N LEU A 68 1.79 0.56 -4.87
CA LEU A 68 0.76 0.78 -5.88
C LEU A 68 0.46 -0.51 -6.66
N GLU A 69 1.48 -1.23 -7.10
CA GLU A 69 1.30 -2.52 -7.78
C GLU A 69 0.55 -3.52 -6.89
N LYS A 70 0.88 -3.61 -5.59
CA LYS A 70 0.18 -4.52 -4.68
C LYS A 70 -1.28 -4.11 -4.42
N LEU A 71 -1.56 -2.82 -4.27
CA LEU A 71 -2.93 -2.33 -4.07
C LEU A 71 -3.79 -2.58 -5.31
N LEU A 72 -3.25 -2.35 -6.50
CA LEU A 72 -3.96 -2.59 -7.76
C LEU A 72 -4.27 -4.07 -7.98
N THR A 73 -3.46 -5.00 -7.47
CA THR A 73 -3.73 -6.45 -7.58
C THR A 73 -4.83 -6.97 -6.64
N GLN A 74 -5.23 -6.21 -5.62
CA GLN A 74 -6.18 -6.68 -4.62
C GLN A 74 -7.65 -6.56 -5.05
N ASP A 75 -7.95 -5.75 -6.06
CA ASP A 75 -9.30 -5.58 -6.63
C ASP A 75 -10.40 -5.33 -5.59
N THR A 76 -10.07 -4.57 -4.54
CA THR A 76 -11.05 -4.14 -3.52
C THR A 76 -11.30 -2.65 -3.66
N VAL A 77 -12.48 -2.20 -3.21
CA VAL A 77 -12.81 -0.76 -3.18
C VAL A 77 -11.79 0.02 -2.35
N LEU A 78 -11.41 -0.52 -1.19
CA LEU A 78 -10.44 0.12 -0.30
C LEU A 78 -9.06 0.23 -0.95
N SER A 79 -8.58 -0.83 -1.60
CA SER A 79 -7.27 -0.81 -2.25
C SER A 79 -7.25 0.14 -3.45
N ALA A 80 -8.35 0.23 -4.20
CA ALA A 80 -8.51 1.19 -5.28
C ALA A 80 -8.46 2.65 -4.77
N GLU A 81 -9.29 3.01 -3.78
CA GLU A 81 -9.31 4.36 -3.18
C GLU A 81 -7.96 4.75 -2.58
N LEU A 82 -7.31 3.82 -1.88
CA LEU A 82 -5.99 4.05 -1.29
C LEU A 82 -4.92 4.26 -2.38
N SER A 83 -4.96 3.45 -3.45
CA SER A 83 -4.02 3.58 -4.56
C SER A 83 -4.18 4.92 -5.28
N GLU A 84 -5.41 5.35 -5.56
CA GLU A 84 -5.70 6.63 -6.21
C GLU A 84 -5.23 7.81 -5.37
N THR A 85 -5.58 7.81 -4.08
CA THR A 85 -5.16 8.86 -3.14
C THR A 85 -3.63 8.92 -3.03
N LEU A 86 -2.96 7.76 -3.03
CA LEU A 86 -1.51 7.69 -2.97
C LEU A 86 -0.88 8.20 -4.28
N CYS A 87 -1.43 7.87 -5.45
CA CYS A 87 -0.98 8.40 -6.74
C CYS A 87 -1.04 9.94 -6.76
N VAL A 88 -2.17 10.53 -6.34
CA VAL A 88 -2.32 11.98 -6.23
C VAL A 88 -1.24 12.56 -5.33
N ARG A 89 -1.03 11.96 -4.16
CA ARG A 89 -0.04 12.47 -3.20
C ARG A 89 1.39 12.34 -3.70
N ILE A 90 1.72 11.28 -4.43
CA ILE A 90 3.04 11.11 -5.05
C ILE A 90 3.26 12.20 -6.09
N LYS A 91 2.27 12.49 -6.95
CA LYS A 91 2.35 13.54 -7.97
C LYS A 91 2.60 14.92 -7.35
N GLU A 92 1.88 15.24 -6.28
CA GLU A 92 2.04 16.52 -5.55
C GLU A 92 3.43 16.69 -4.92
N LEU A 93 4.01 15.61 -4.40
CA LEU A 93 5.30 15.63 -3.70
C LEU A 93 6.49 15.34 -4.61
N ARG A 94 6.26 15.08 -5.90
CA ARG A 94 7.31 14.68 -6.82
C ARG A 94 8.28 15.84 -7.07
N SER A 95 9.57 15.55 -6.90
CA SER A 95 10.63 16.52 -7.16
C SER A 95 11.34 16.22 -8.48
N ILE A 96 11.86 17.28 -9.11
CA ILE A 96 12.75 17.19 -10.28
C ILE A 96 13.97 16.30 -9.97
N VAL A 97 14.45 16.35 -8.73
CA VAL A 97 15.62 15.59 -8.25
C VAL A 97 15.40 14.08 -8.38
N THR A 98 14.18 13.60 -8.13
CA THR A 98 13.83 12.18 -8.29
C THR A 98 13.98 11.73 -9.74
N GLY A 99 13.51 12.53 -10.71
CA GLY A 99 13.65 12.24 -12.14
C GLY A 99 15.11 12.19 -12.60
N ILE A 100 15.92 13.17 -12.19
CA ILE A 100 17.35 13.22 -12.50
C ILE A 100 18.07 11.98 -11.94
N LEU A 101 17.80 11.61 -10.69
CA LEU A 101 18.42 10.44 -10.06
C LEU A 101 18.09 9.14 -10.80
N ILE A 102 16.85 8.95 -11.23
CA ILE A 102 16.43 7.76 -11.99
C ILE A 102 17.15 7.73 -13.35
N TYR A 103 17.20 8.86 -14.06
CA TYR A 103 17.90 8.96 -15.35
C TYR A 103 19.38 8.64 -15.20
N LEU A 104 20.06 9.22 -14.22
CA LEU A 104 21.49 8.97 -13.97
C LEU A 104 21.77 7.52 -13.59
N GLN A 105 20.89 6.87 -12.83
CA GLN A 105 21.06 5.47 -12.46
C GLN A 105 20.83 4.52 -13.65
N ASN A 106 19.77 4.76 -14.43
CA ASN A 106 19.43 3.94 -15.57
C ASN A 106 18.63 4.74 -16.62
N PRO A 107 19.32 5.32 -17.63
CA PRO A 107 18.68 6.14 -18.65
C PRO A 107 17.61 5.39 -19.45
N LYS A 108 17.84 4.10 -19.74
CA LYS A 108 16.87 3.27 -20.49
C LYS A 108 15.58 3.07 -19.70
N LYS A 109 15.69 2.78 -18.41
CA LYS A 109 14.54 2.62 -17.52
C LYS A 109 13.74 3.92 -17.41
N TYR A 110 14.43 5.06 -17.36
CA TYR A 110 13.78 6.37 -17.36
C TYR A 110 12.97 6.61 -18.65
N ASP A 111 13.56 6.32 -19.81
CA ASP A 111 12.89 6.45 -21.10
C ASP A 111 11.68 5.51 -21.21
N ASP A 112 11.77 4.29 -20.68
CA ASP A 112 10.64 3.36 -20.66
C ASP A 112 9.52 3.82 -19.72
N ASP A 113 9.86 4.32 -18.53
CA ASP A 113 8.90 4.84 -17.56
C ASP A 113 8.16 6.08 -18.13
N THR A 114 8.85 6.96 -18.86
CA THR A 114 8.23 8.15 -19.49
C THR A 114 7.30 7.83 -20.66
N ARG A 115 7.40 6.63 -21.25
CA ARG A 115 6.52 6.17 -22.33
C ARG A 115 5.25 5.48 -21.84
N ARG A 116 5.14 5.18 -20.54
CA ARG A 116 3.94 4.56 -19.96
C ARG A 116 2.80 5.57 -19.85
N ALA A 117 1.56 5.07 -19.91
CA ALA A 117 0.36 5.88 -19.73
C ALA A 117 0.18 6.37 -18.28
N ASP A 118 0.81 5.69 -17.31
CA ASP A 118 0.85 6.12 -15.91
C ASP A 118 1.93 7.20 -15.72
N ASP A 119 1.46 8.42 -15.49
CA ASP A 119 2.27 9.61 -15.26
C ASP A 119 2.65 9.81 -13.79
N THR A 120 2.22 8.93 -12.87
CA THR A 120 2.48 9.05 -11.42
C THR A 120 3.97 9.15 -11.11
N PHE A 121 4.80 8.45 -11.88
CA PHE A 121 6.25 8.42 -11.72
C PHE A 121 7.01 9.07 -12.87
N THR A 122 6.34 9.79 -13.76
CA THR A 122 7.01 10.55 -14.82
C THR A 122 7.34 11.95 -14.32
N MET A 123 8.30 12.61 -14.96
CA MET A 123 8.73 13.95 -14.58
C MET A 123 7.67 14.97 -15.04
N LEU A 124 7.23 15.87 -14.15
CA LEU A 124 6.45 17.03 -14.56
C LEU A 124 7.32 17.88 -15.50
N LYS A 125 6.79 18.19 -16.69
CA LYS A 125 7.43 19.07 -17.66
C LYS A 125 7.53 20.50 -17.14
#